data_AF-A0A561PST8-F1
#
_entry.id   AF-A0A561PST8-F1
#
_cell.length_a   1.000
_cell.length_b   1.000
_cell.length_c   1.000
_cell.angle_alpha   90.00
_cell.angle_beta   90.00
_cell.angle_gamma   90.00
#
_symmetry.space_group_name_H-M   'P 1'
#
loop_
_entity.id
_entity.type
_entity.pdbx_description
1 polymer ?
#
loop_
_entity_poly.entity_id
_entity_poly.type
_entity_poly.pdbx_seq_one_letter_code
_entity_poly.pdbx_strand_id
1 'polypeptide(L)'
;MADDTILTLTHATERDIDLLLIEELKCSPAFVRWLVQRVSDNDFERSSVTHSKRRIHNRREIDITLSVDGPFGRSVILIENKLDTPEQPQQAESYREEAQLLVSTGAATAVHSARLPS
;
A
#
# COMPACT_ATOMS: atom_id res chain seq x y z
N MET A 1 28.18 -9.55 -16.90
CA MET A 1 26.75 -9.30 -17.20
C MET A 1 25.99 -10.12 -16.19
N ALA A 2 25.24 -9.49 -15.30
CA ALA A 2 24.39 -10.26 -14.38
C ALA A 2 23.36 -10.99 -15.25
N ASP A 3 23.21 -12.28 -15.00
CA ASP A 3 22.15 -13.07 -15.60
C ASP A 3 20.83 -12.46 -15.14
N ASP A 4 20.16 -11.75 -16.05
CA ASP A 4 18.89 -11.06 -15.82
C ASP A 4 17.79 -12.15 -15.82
N THR A 5 17.92 -13.10 -14.90
CA THR A 5 16.92 -14.14 -14.69
C THR A 5 15.68 -13.44 -14.16
N ILE A 6 14.71 -13.23 -15.06
CA ILE A 6 13.38 -12.80 -14.67
C ILE A 6 12.77 -13.92 -13.83
N LEU A 7 12.63 -13.66 -12.53
CA LEU A 7 11.88 -14.53 -11.63
C LEU A 7 10.43 -14.60 -12.13
N THR A 8 10.09 -15.71 -12.76
CA THR A 8 8.76 -15.92 -13.33
C THR A 8 7.93 -16.69 -12.31
N LEU A 9 7.05 -15.98 -11.59
CA LEU A 9 6.07 -16.59 -10.70
C LEU A 9 4.82 -16.96 -11.49
N THR A 10 4.76 -18.19 -11.99
CA THR A 10 3.55 -18.70 -12.65
C THR A 10 2.50 -19.08 -11.59
N HIS A 11 1.25 -18.68 -11.77
CA HIS A 11 0.12 -18.97 -10.86
C HIS A 11 0.21 -18.32 -9.47
N ALA A 12 0.98 -17.23 -9.32
CA ALA A 12 0.92 -16.43 -8.10
C ALA A 12 -0.49 -15.86 -7.94
N THR A 13 -1.05 -16.01 -6.73
CA THR A 13 -2.31 -15.37 -6.37
C THR A 13 -2.05 -13.94 -5.88
N GLU A 14 -3.09 -13.12 -5.87
CA GLU A 14 -3.09 -11.81 -5.21
C GLU A 14 -2.48 -11.85 -3.80
N ARG A 15 -2.84 -12.87 -3.02
CA ARG A 15 -2.32 -13.08 -1.66
C ARG A 15 -0.80 -13.30 -1.64
N ASP A 16 -0.27 -14.02 -2.62
CA ASP A 16 1.18 -14.31 -2.67
C ASP A 16 1.96 -13.02 -2.93
N ILE A 17 1.44 -12.17 -3.82
CA ILE A 17 2.06 -10.87 -4.12
C ILE A 17 1.89 -9.89 -2.95
N ASP A 18 0.75 -9.89 -2.27
CA ASP A 18 0.54 -9.07 -1.07
C ASP A 18 1.55 -9.42 0.03
N LEU A 19 1.80 -10.71 0.25
CA LEU A 19 2.79 -11.17 1.25
C LEU A 19 4.21 -10.73 0.89
N LEU A 20 4.62 -10.87 -0.37
CA LEU A 20 5.91 -10.39 -0.85
C LEU A 20 6.05 -8.87 -0.68
N LEU A 21 4.98 -8.12 -0.99
CA LEU A 21 5.00 -6.68 -0.85
C LEU A 21 5.09 -6.25 0.62
N ILE A 22 4.36 -6.92 1.52
CA ILE A 22 4.46 -6.66 2.97
C ILE A 22 5.87 -6.98 3.48
N GLU A 23 6.49 -8.05 3.02
CA GLU A 23 7.86 -8.42 3.38
C GLU A 23 8.83 -7.31 2.96
N GLU A 24 8.80 -6.90 1.69
CA GLU A 24 9.65 -5.82 1.18
C GLU A 24 9.43 -4.50 1.93
N LEU A 25 8.18 -4.14 2.21
CA LEU A 25 7.83 -2.94 2.98
C LEU A 25 8.34 -2.98 4.43
N LYS A 26 8.53 -4.17 5.01
CA LYS A 26 9.10 -4.34 6.36
C LYS A 26 10.61 -4.40 6.37
N CYS A 27 11.19 -5.06 5.38
CA CYS A 27 12.60 -5.45 5.40
C CYS A 27 13.51 -4.52 4.60
N SER A 28 12.96 -3.74 3.67
CA SER A 28 13.73 -2.92 2.74
C SER A 28 13.38 -1.43 2.83
N PRO A 29 14.12 -0.64 3.64
CA PRO A 29 13.98 0.81 3.67
C PRO A 29 14.24 1.47 2.30
N ALA A 30 15.04 0.85 1.45
CA ALA A 30 15.28 1.31 0.08
C ALA A 30 14.03 1.16 -0.79
N PHE A 31 13.32 0.04 -0.68
CA PHE A 31 12.05 -0.17 -1.38
C PHE A 31 10.98 0.81 -0.90
N VAL A 32 10.88 1.04 0.41
CA VAL A 32 9.96 2.05 0.97
C VAL A 32 10.28 3.45 0.41
N ARG A 33 11.55 3.85 0.33
CA ARG A 33 11.95 5.14 -0.28
C ARG A 33 11.53 5.24 -1.72
N TRP A 34 11.82 4.21 -2.50
CA TRP A 34 11.42 4.14 -3.90
C TRP A 34 9.90 4.25 -4.08
N LEU A 35 9.11 3.61 -3.21
CA LEU A 35 7.65 3.68 -3.28
C LEU A 35 7.12 5.05 -2.86
N VAL A 36 7.62 5.61 -1.75
CA VAL A 36 7.20 6.93 -1.25
C VAL A 36 7.46 8.01 -2.30
N GLN A 37 8.63 7.96 -2.97
CA GLN A 37 9.02 8.87 -4.05
C GLN A 37 8.12 8.78 -5.30
N ARG A 38 7.35 7.71 -5.46
CA ARG A 38 6.40 7.57 -6.58
C ARG A 38 5.05 8.20 -6.33
N VAL A 39 4.69 8.40 -5.06
CA VAL A 39 3.36 8.90 -4.66
C VAL A 39 3.43 10.25 -3.96
N SER A 40 4.62 10.66 -3.53
CA SER A 40 4.90 11.93 -2.86
C SER A 40 6.36 12.33 -3.06
N ASP A 41 6.68 13.62 -2.94
CA ASP A 41 8.05 14.12 -2.92
C ASP A 41 8.64 14.19 -1.50
N ASN A 42 8.04 13.48 -0.54
CA ASN A 42 8.41 13.58 0.87
C ASN A 42 9.51 12.59 1.25
N ASP A 43 10.45 13.06 2.06
CA ASP A 43 11.33 12.17 2.82
C ASP A 43 10.55 11.52 3.98
N PHE A 44 11.00 10.33 4.40
CA PHE A 44 10.49 9.67 5.61
C PHE A 44 11.63 9.19 6.52
N GLU A 45 11.34 9.17 7.81
CA GLU A 45 12.27 8.74 8.85
C GLU A 45 11.94 7.32 9.33
N ARG A 46 10.65 7.00 9.42
CA ARG A 46 10.14 5.70 9.88
C ARG A 46 8.96 5.25 9.04
N SER A 47 8.81 3.94 8.92
CA SER A 47 7.66 3.34 8.25
C SER A 47 7.09 2.19 9.08
N SER A 48 5.80 1.95 8.90
CA SER A 48 5.12 0.76 9.40
C SER A 48 4.07 0.31 8.40
N VAL A 49 3.88 -1.02 8.30
CA VAL A 49 2.93 -1.61 7.36
C VAL A 49 1.87 -2.42 8.11
N THR A 50 0.62 -2.23 7.72
CA THR A 50 -0.53 -3.01 8.17
C THR A 50 -1.20 -3.63 6.96
N HIS A 51 -1.60 -4.89 7.08
CA HIS A 51 -2.43 -5.59 6.10
C HIS A 51 -3.83 -5.73 6.67
N SER A 52 -4.87 -5.42 5.90
CA SER A 52 -6.24 -5.51 6.41
C SER A 52 -6.59 -6.96 6.74
N LYS A 53 -6.94 -7.21 8.00
CA LYS A 53 -7.64 -8.45 8.35
C LYS A 53 -9.08 -8.27 7.89
N ARG A 54 -9.52 -9.11 6.95
CA ARG A 54 -10.93 -9.32 6.59
C ARG A 54 -11.84 -9.04 7.79
N ARG A 55 -12.52 -7.89 7.80
CA ARG A 55 -13.59 -7.68 8.77
C ARG A 55 -14.75 -8.50 8.25
N ILE A 56 -15.15 -9.53 8.99
CA ILE A 56 -16.23 -10.49 8.68
C ILE A 56 -17.56 -9.78 8.29
N HIS A 57 -17.70 -8.48 8.58
CA HIS A 57 -18.90 -7.68 8.31
C HIS A 57 -18.71 -6.48 7.36
N ASN A 58 -17.52 -6.23 6.80
CA ASN A 58 -17.31 -5.08 5.92
C ASN A 58 -16.58 -5.51 4.65
N ARG A 59 -17.28 -5.42 3.50
CA ARG A 59 -16.82 -5.94 2.21
C ARG A 59 -15.71 -5.13 1.56
N ARG A 60 -15.37 -3.96 2.09
CA ARG A 60 -14.40 -3.02 1.51
C ARG A 60 -13.04 -3.26 2.15
N GLU A 61 -12.21 -4.06 1.50
CA GLU A 61 -10.85 -4.39 1.95
C GLU A 61 -9.85 -3.41 1.32
N ILE A 62 -9.05 -2.73 2.14
CA ILE A 62 -7.82 -2.06 1.69
C ILE A 62 -6.71 -3.08 1.89
N ASP A 63 -6.09 -3.57 0.82
CA ASP A 63 -5.19 -4.72 0.92
C ASP A 63 -4.00 -4.43 1.86
N ILE A 64 -3.29 -3.33 1.60
CA ILE A 64 -2.09 -2.94 2.36
C ILE A 64 -2.12 -1.44 2.69
N THR A 65 -1.74 -1.10 3.92
CA THR A 65 -1.57 0.28 4.40
C THR A 65 -0.14 0.48 4.86
N LEU A 66 0.56 1.43 4.24
CA LEU A 66 1.89 1.87 4.63
C LEU A 66 1.77 3.24 5.32
N SER A 67 2.13 3.33 6.59
CA SER A 67 2.27 4.61 7.29
C SER A 67 3.73 5.05 7.27
N VAL A 68 3.98 6.29 6.90
CA VAL A 68 5.32 6.90 6.89
C VAL A 68 5.32 8.16 7.74
N ASP A 69 6.26 8.23 8.68
CA ASP A 69 6.47 9.40 9.53
C ASP A 69 7.62 10.21 8.96
N GLY A 70 7.39 11.51 8.75
CA GLY A 70 8.39 12.44 8.20
C GLY A 70 8.25 13.85 8.78
N PRO A 71 8.98 14.84 8.24
CA PRO A 71 9.08 16.19 8.80
C PRO A 71 7.75 16.96 8.80
N PHE A 72 6.82 16.59 7.92
CA PHE A 72 5.48 17.20 7.82
C PHE A 72 4.39 16.39 8.55
N GLY A 73 4.80 15.42 9.36
CA GLY A 73 3.92 14.51 10.08
C GLY A 73 3.74 13.17 9.38
N ARG A 74 2.66 12.47 9.75
CA ARG A 74 2.38 11.13 9.25
C ARG A 74 1.67 11.19 7.90
N SER A 75 2.19 10.52 6.90
CA SER A 75 1.46 10.24 5.66
C SER A 75 1.06 8.76 5.61
N VAL A 76 -0.10 8.49 5.03
CA VAL A 76 -0.58 7.11 4.84
C VAL A 76 -0.69 6.82 3.35
N ILE A 77 -0.13 5.71 2.92
CA ILE A 77 -0.19 5.22 1.55
C ILE A 77 -1.08 3.98 1.57
N LEU A 78 -2.22 4.07 0.91
CA LEU A 78 -3.15 2.96 0.72
C LEU A 78 -2.77 2.25 -0.59
N ILE A 79 -2.41 0.98 -0.49
CA ILE A 79 -1.90 0.19 -1.60
C ILE A 79 -2.95 -0.87 -1.95
N GLU A 80 -3.37 -0.83 -3.21
CA GLU A 80 -4.27 -1.82 -3.81
C GLU A 80 -3.47 -2.66 -4.81
N ASN A 81 -3.55 -3.98 -4.67
CA ASN A 81 -2.88 -4.91 -5.55
C ASN A 81 -3.88 -5.95 -6.05
N LYS A 82 -4.66 -5.60 -7.08
CA LYS A 82 -5.68 -6.49 -7.64
C LYS A 82 -5.13 -7.22 -8.84
N LEU A 83 -4.96 -8.54 -8.71
CA LEU A 83 -4.44 -9.40 -9.78
C LEU A 83 -5.50 -10.36 -10.31
N ASP A 84 -6.34 -10.90 -9.42
CA ASP A 84 -7.25 -12.00 -9.77
C ASP A 84 -8.74 -11.60 -9.76
N THR A 85 -9.09 -10.45 -9.16
CA THR A 85 -10.49 -10.03 -8.95
C THR A 85 -10.75 -8.62 -9.50
N PRO A 86 -11.88 -8.39 -10.19
CA PRO A 86 -12.26 -7.05 -10.63
C PRO A 86 -12.49 -6.10 -9.45
N GLU A 87 -12.33 -4.79 -9.70
CA GLU A 87 -12.58 -3.75 -8.70
C GLU A 87 -13.95 -3.93 -8.04
N GLN A 88 -13.99 -3.74 -6.72
CA GLN A 88 -15.25 -3.83 -6.00
C GLN A 88 -16.14 -2.62 -6.34
N PRO A 89 -17.47 -2.79 -6.40
CA PRO A 89 -18.39 -1.67 -6.49
C PRO A 89 -18.10 -0.67 -5.36
N GLN A 90 -17.99 0.62 -5.69
CA GLN A 90 -17.73 1.72 -4.74
C GLN A 90 -16.35 1.71 -4.07
N GLN A 91 -15.38 0.98 -4.61
CA GLN A 91 -14.02 0.95 -4.06
C GLN A 91 -13.40 2.35 -4.00
N ALA A 92 -13.46 3.12 -5.09
CA ALA A 92 -12.96 4.50 -5.11
C ALA A 92 -13.65 5.44 -4.10
N GLU A 93 -14.92 5.18 -3.76
CA GLU A 93 -15.61 5.91 -2.70
C GLU A 93 -15.06 5.53 -1.32
N SER A 94 -14.89 4.23 -1.07
CA SER A 94 -14.31 3.69 0.17
C SER A 94 -12.91 4.25 0.46
N TYR A 95 -12.07 4.34 -0.58
CA TYR A 95 -10.73 4.93 -0.47
C TYR A 95 -10.79 6.42 -0.09
N ARG A 96 -11.74 7.17 -0.65
CA ARG A 96 -11.92 8.59 -0.32
C ARG A 96 -12.46 8.78 1.10
N GLU A 97 -13.41 7.96 1.51
CA GLU A 97 -13.97 7.97 2.88
C GLU A 97 -12.89 7.67 3.92
N GLU A 98 -12.06 6.63 3.68
CA GLU A 98 -10.95 6.30 4.58
C GLU A 98 -9.91 7.42 4.63
N ALA A 99 -9.53 7.96 3.47
CA ALA A 99 -8.57 9.07 3.41
C ALA A 99 -9.07 10.29 4.21
N GLN A 100 -10.35 10.65 4.06
CA GLN A 100 -10.97 11.74 4.80
C GLN A 100 -11.04 11.45 6.30
N LEU A 101 -11.34 10.20 6.69
CA LEU A 101 -11.37 9.80 8.09
C LEU A 101 -9.98 9.92 8.74
N LEU A 102 -8.93 9.44 8.07
CA LEU A 102 -7.56 9.50 8.57
C LEU A 102 -7.09 10.95 8.77
N VAL A 103 -7.42 11.84 7.83
CA VAL A 103 -7.08 13.27 7.94
C VAL A 103 -7.91 13.97 9.02
N SER A 104 -9.22 13.77 9.05
CA SER A 104 -10.12 14.46 9.99
C SER A 104 -9.92 14.05 11.45
N THR A 105 -9.44 12.83 11.70
CA THR A 105 -9.08 12.34 13.04
C THR A 105 -7.66 12.72 13.46
N GLY A 106 -6.87 13.33 12.57
CA GLY A 106 -5.46 13.64 12.81
C GLY A 106 -4.55 12.41 12.78
N ALA A 107 -5.05 11.25 12.32
CA ALA A 107 -4.25 10.03 12.17
C ALA A 107 -3.25 10.12 11.01
N ALA A 108 -3.48 11.02 10.04
CA ALA A 108 -2.55 11.34 8.96
C ALA A 108 -2.66 12.83 8.58
N THR A 109 -1.54 13.44 8.20
CA THR A 109 -1.50 14.76 7.56
C THR A 109 -1.85 14.68 6.07
N ALA A 110 -1.48 13.57 5.42
CA ALA A 110 -1.73 13.32 4.01
C ALA A 110 -2.03 11.84 3.75
N VAL A 111 -2.84 11.58 2.73
CA VAL A 111 -3.17 10.22 2.29
C VAL A 111 -2.94 10.11 0.79
N HIS A 112 -2.22 9.08 0.37
CA HIS A 112 -1.92 8.77 -1.02
C HIS A 112 -2.46 7.39 -1.36
N SER A 113 -2.76 7.15 -2.63
CA SER A 113 -3.06 5.82 -3.14
C SER A 113 -2.00 5.38 -4.14
N ALA A 114 -1.55 4.14 -4.00
CA ALA A 114 -0.67 3.49 -4.96
C ALA A 114 -1.44 2.32 -5.60
N ARG A 115 -1.44 2.28 -6.93
CA ARG A 115 -1.80 1.08 -7.69
C ARG A 115 -0.55 0.55 -8.34
N LEU A 116 -0.33 -0.75 -8.21
CA LEU A 116 0.69 -1.40 -9.03
C LEU A 116 0.15 -1.51 -10.47
N PRO A 117 0.97 -1.20 -11.49
CA PRO A 117 0.56 -1.37 -12.87
C PRO A 117 0.27 -2.85 -13.14
N SER A 118 -0.89 -3.10 -13.76
CA SER A 118 -1.33 -4.43 -14.25
C SER A 118 -0.49 -4.92 -15.42
#